data_AF-A0A158AG73-F1
#
_entry.id   AF-A0A158AG73-F1
#
_cell.length_a   1.000
_cell.length_b   1.000
_cell.length_c   1.000
_cell.angle_alpha   90.00
_cell.angle_beta   90.00
_cell.angle_gamma   90.00
#
_symmetry.space_group_name_H-M   'P 1'
#
loop_
_entity.id
_entity.type
_entity.pdbx_description
1 polymer ?
#
loop_
_entity_poly.entity_id
_entity_poly.type
_entity_poly.pdbx_seq_one_letter_code
_entity_poly.pdbx_strand_id
1 'polypeptide(L)'
;MRTEITDSETPEESDYRLVKIRTECETWCGICEVFYRNGEPYARTEDFVPLAWEIDDDRQGAKLLELMRTALEKPVLDGNILPSSETRPKK
;
A
#
# COMPACT_ATOMS: atom_id res chain seq x y z
N MET A 1 26.01 -35.15 0.18
CA MET A 1 25.91 -33.96 -0.69
C MET A 1 24.73 -33.14 -0.19
N ARG A 2 24.98 -31.86 0.13
CA ARG A 2 24.03 -30.90 0.64
C ARG A 2 23.10 -30.42 -0.47
N THR A 3 21.83 -30.27 -0.18
CA THR A 3 20.97 -29.24 -0.77
C THR A 3 20.28 -28.53 0.38
N GLU A 4 21.00 -27.55 0.92
CA GLU A 4 20.43 -26.52 1.79
C GLU A 4 19.52 -25.67 0.89
N ILE A 5 18.21 -25.82 1.07
CA ILE A 5 17.23 -24.91 0.49
C ILE A 5 17.22 -23.70 1.42
N THR A 6 18.03 -22.69 1.12
CA THR A 6 17.87 -21.38 1.73
C THR A 6 16.64 -20.72 1.13
N ASP A 7 15.48 -21.02 1.71
CA ASP A 7 14.30 -20.17 1.60
C ASP A 7 14.61 -18.90 2.41
N SER A 8 15.40 -18.00 1.81
CA SER A 8 15.49 -16.63 2.31
C SER A 8 14.18 -15.94 1.94
N GLU A 9 13.15 -16.19 2.74
CA GLU A 9 11.93 -15.39 2.72
C GLU A 9 12.35 -13.95 3.03
N THR A 10 12.50 -13.14 1.98
CA THR A 10 12.68 -11.69 2.14
C THR A 10 11.49 -11.18 2.95
N PRO A 11 11.68 -10.42 4.05
CA PRO A 11 10.57 -9.90 4.83
C PRO A 11 9.70 -9.06 3.91
N GLU A 12 8.46 -9.51 3.69
CA GLU A 12 7.43 -8.73 3.02
C GLU A 12 6.77 -7.87 4.09
N GLU A 13 6.96 -6.56 3.97
CA GLU A 13 6.35 -5.57 4.85
C GLU A 13 5.30 -4.78 4.07
N SER A 14 4.29 -4.27 4.75
CA SER A 14 3.31 -3.35 4.16
C SER A 14 3.14 -2.11 5.01
N ASP A 15 2.81 -1.00 4.34
CA ASP A 15 2.61 0.30 4.96
C ASP A 15 1.62 1.13 4.15
N TYR A 16 0.84 1.99 4.81
CA TYR A 16 -0.10 2.88 4.14
C TYR A 16 0.59 4.15 3.66
N ARG A 17 0.46 4.45 2.36
CA ARG A 17 1.13 5.58 1.69
C ARG A 17 0.16 6.35 0.81
N LEU A 18 0.39 7.67 0.70
CA LEU A 18 -0.22 8.44 -0.37
C LEU A 18 0.42 8.05 -1.71
N VAL A 19 -0.42 7.62 -2.65
CA VAL A 19 -0.03 7.21 -4.00
C VAL A 19 -0.70 8.14 -5.00
N LYS A 20 0.10 8.71 -5.90
CA LYS A 20 -0.36 9.56 -7.00
C LYS A 20 -0.54 8.75 -8.27
N ILE A 21 -1.76 8.67 -8.78
CA ILE A 21 -2.10 7.93 -10.00
C ILE A 21 -2.44 8.94 -11.09
N ARG A 22 -1.84 8.79 -12.26
CA ARG A 22 -2.11 9.64 -13.41
C ARG A 22 -2.80 8.81 -14.49
N THR A 23 -3.97 9.24 -14.91
CA THR A 23 -4.64 8.71 -16.09
C THR A 23 -4.50 9.71 -17.24
N GLU A 24 -4.98 9.37 -18.42
CA GLU A 24 -4.99 10.27 -19.57
C GLU A 24 -5.88 11.50 -19.35
N CYS A 25 -6.91 11.38 -18.51
CA CYS A 25 -7.93 12.40 -18.30
C CYS A 25 -7.69 13.22 -17.02
N GLU A 26 -6.98 12.67 -16.03
CA GLU A 26 -7.00 13.19 -14.67
C GLU A 26 -5.84 12.68 -13.81
N THR A 27 -5.61 13.34 -12.69
CA THR A 27 -4.61 12.95 -11.71
C THR A 27 -5.25 12.92 -10.33
N TRP A 28 -5.07 11.79 -9.64
CA TRP A 28 -5.64 11.55 -8.32
C TRP A 28 -4.57 11.16 -7.31
N CYS A 29 -4.82 11.44 -6.04
CA CYS A 29 -4.04 10.92 -4.93
C CYS A 29 -4.97 10.11 -4.01
N GLY A 30 -4.55 8.90 -3.66
CA GLY A 30 -5.27 8.03 -2.73
C GLY A 30 -4.32 7.41 -1.71
N ILE A 31 -4.83 7.03 -0.54
CA ILE A 31 -4.06 6.26 0.43
C ILE A 31 -4.26 4.79 0.10
N CYS A 32 -3.16 4.10 -0.21
CA CYS A 32 -3.13 2.69 -0.52
C CYS A 32 -2.22 1.96 0.48
N GLU A 33 -2.46 0.68 0.69
CA GLU A 33 -1.46 -0.19 1.28
C GLU A 33 -0.39 -0.48 0.21
N VAL A 34 0.87 -0.28 0.56
CA VAL A 34 2.04 -0.46 -0.31
C VAL A 34 2.92 -1.54 0.27
N PHE A 35 3.31 -2.49 -0.58
CA PHE A 35 4.14 -3.63 -0.20
C PHE A 35 5.59 -3.35 -0.53
N TYR A 36 6.46 -3.71 0.41
CA TYR A 36 7.90 -3.51 0.34
C TYR A 36 8.63 -4.85 0.33
N ARG A 37 9.73 -4.89 -0.41
CA ARG A 37 10.68 -5.99 -0.39
C ARG A 37 12.07 -5.38 -0.32
N ASN A 38 12.85 -5.77 0.68
CA ASN A 38 14.18 -5.19 0.94
C ASN A 38 14.16 -3.65 1.07
N GLY A 39 13.09 -3.09 1.63
CA GLY A 39 12.92 -1.64 1.81
C GLY A 39 12.46 -0.87 0.57
N GLU A 40 12.32 -1.52 -0.59
CA GLU A 40 11.83 -0.89 -1.81
C GLU A 40 10.35 -1.22 -2.06
N PRO A 41 9.51 -0.21 -2.39
CA PRO A 41 8.11 -0.46 -2.71
C PRO A 41 8.00 -1.16 -4.05
N TYR A 42 7.24 -2.25 -4.12
CA TYR A 42 7.13 -3.07 -5.34
C TYR A 42 5.70 -3.31 -5.81
N ALA A 43 4.69 -3.10 -4.95
CA ALA A 43 3.28 -3.25 -5.31
C ALA A 43 2.40 -2.40 -4.40
N ARG A 44 1.13 -2.21 -4.77
CA ARG A 44 0.11 -1.58 -3.93
C ARG A 44 -1.24 -2.25 -4.08
N THR A 45 -2.14 -2.04 -3.12
CA THR A 45 -3.56 -2.39 -3.30
C THR A 45 -4.22 -1.53 -4.38
N GLU A 46 -5.21 -2.11 -5.05
CA GLU A 46 -6.08 -1.39 -5.99
C GLU A 46 -7.13 -0.57 -5.24
N ASP A 47 -7.65 -1.13 -4.14
CA ASP A 47 -8.58 -0.46 -3.24
C ASP A 47 -7.89 0.68 -2.49
N PHE A 48 -8.49 1.87 -2.60
CA PHE A 48 -8.20 2.98 -1.71
C PHE A 48 -8.85 2.69 -0.35
N VAL A 49 -8.21 3.12 0.74
CA VAL A 49 -8.85 3.08 2.05
C VAL A 49 -10.18 3.85 1.95
N PRO A 50 -11.34 3.17 2.07
CA PRO A 50 -12.62 3.85 1.93
C PRO A 50 -12.75 4.86 3.06
N LEU A 51 -12.98 6.12 2.69
CA LEU A 51 -13.42 7.18 3.60
C LEU A 51 -14.86 6.91 4.05
N ALA A 52 -15.15 5.73 4.59
CA ALA A 52 -16.46 5.40 5.10
C ALA A 52 -16.60 6.04 6.49
N TRP A 53 -17.16 7.25 6.51
CA TRP A 53 -17.60 7.92 7.74
C TRP A 53 -18.90 7.35 8.31
N GLU A 54 -19.50 6.36 7.64
CA GLU A 54 -20.68 5.62 8.14
C GLU A 54 -20.35 4.58 9.21
N ILE A 55 -19.11 4.59 9.70
CA ILE A 55 -18.72 3.75 10.82
C ILE A 55 -19.17 4.48 12.10
N ASP A 56 -20.30 4.04 12.68
CA ASP A 56 -20.84 4.47 13.98
C ASP A 56 -19.91 4.13 15.19
N ASP A 57 -18.62 3.88 14.94
CA ASP A 57 -17.60 3.55 15.92
C ASP A 57 -16.48 4.60 15.87
N ASP A 58 -16.54 5.54 16.82
CA ASP A 58 -15.56 6.62 17.02
C ASP A 58 -14.10 6.11 17.04
N ARG A 59 -13.86 4.86 17.49
CA ARG A 59 -12.50 4.28 17.54
C ARG A 59 -11.97 3.96 16.14
N GLN A 60 -12.84 3.57 15.22
CA GLN A 60 -12.45 3.31 13.84
C GLN A 60 -12.20 4.61 13.08
N GLY A 61 -13.00 5.65 13.34
CA GLY A 61 -12.75 7.00 12.81
C GLY A 61 -11.40 7.56 13.26
N ALA A 62 -11.07 7.44 14.57
CA ALA A 62 -9.78 7.88 15.10
C ALA A 62 -8.60 7.13 14.46
N LYS A 63 -8.71 5.80 14.33
CA LYS A 63 -7.69 4.96 13.67
C LYS A 63 -7.49 5.34 12.20
N LEU A 64 -8.57 5.64 11.48
CA LEU A 64 -8.51 6.07 10.09
C LEU A 64 -7.78 7.42 9.96
N LEU A 65 -8.06 8.39 10.84
CA LEU A 65 -7.36 9.68 10.86
C LEU A 65 -5.87 9.54 11.19
N GLU A 66 -5.52 8.66 12.13
CA GLU A 66 -4.11 8.38 12.46
C GLU A 66 -3.37 7.77 11.27
N LEU A 67 -4.02 6.85 10.54
CA LEU A 67 -3.50 6.27 9.31
C LEU A 67 -3.28 7.35 8.24
N MET A 68 -4.23 8.25 8.03
CA MET A 68 -4.08 9.38 7.10
C MET A 68 -2.93 10.28 7.47
N ARG A 69 -2.83 10.65 8.75
CA ARG A 69 -1.74 11.48 9.24
C ARG A 69 -0.40 10.81 8.94
N THR A 70 -0.25 9.54 9.31
CA THR A 70 0.98 8.78 9.11
C THR A 70 1.34 8.66 7.63
N ALA A 71 0.35 8.45 6.75
CA ALA A 71 0.57 8.38 5.32
C ALA A 71 0.99 9.73 4.71
N LEU A 72 0.46 10.85 5.22
CA LEU A 72 0.76 12.21 4.77
C LEU A 72 2.13 12.72 5.26
N GLU A 73 2.62 12.20 6.38
CA GLU A 73 3.97 12.51 6.90
C GLU A 73 5.09 11.88 6.04
N LYS A 74 4.75 10.94 5.15
CA LYS A 74 5.69 10.22 4.30
C LYS A 74 5.72 10.79 2.87
N PRO A 75 6.82 10.59 2.11
CA PRO A 75 6.87 11.00 0.71
C PRO A 75 5.78 10.32 -0.13
N VAL A 76 5.16 11.10 -1.02
CA VAL A 76 4.15 10.61 -1.97
C VAL A 76 4.82 9.69 -2.99
N LEU A 77 4.24 8.52 -3.23
CA LEU A 77 4.74 7.56 -4.22
C LEU A 77 4.05 7.76 -5.57
N ASP A 78 4.77 7.48 -6.65
CA ASP A 78 4.19 7.46 -8.00
C ASP A 78 3.51 6.11 -8.26
N GLY A 79 2.19 6.14 -8.41
CA GLY A 79 1.37 4.94 -8.62
C GLY A 79 1.50 4.33 -10.00
N ASN A 80 2.10 5.03 -10.97
CA ASN A 80 2.27 4.51 -12.33
C ASN A 80 3.48 3.56 -12.45
N ILE A 81 4.37 3.54 -11.45
CA ILE A 81 5.50 2.60 -11.36
C ILE A 81 5.24 1.45 -10.38
N LEU A 82 4.17 1.53 -9.58
CA LEU A 82 3.80 0.51 -8.61
C LEU A 82 2.62 -0.32 -9.15
N PRO A 83 2.84 -1.57 -9.58
CA PRO A 83 1.77 -2.42 -10.06
C PRO A 83 0.75 -2.74 -8.96
N SER A 84 -0.49 -3.00 -9.36
CA SER A 84 -1.52 -3.49 -8.45
C SER A 84 -1.20 -4.92 -7.99
N SER A 85 -1.40 -5.19 -6.69
CA SER A 85 -1.23 -6.52 -6.11
C SER A 85 -2.25 -7.54 -6.63
N GLU A 86 -3.37 -7.13 -7.23
CA GLU A 86 -4.32 -8.04 -7.88
C GLU A 86 -3.71 -8.74 -9.11
N THR A 87 -2.69 -8.12 -9.72
CA THR A 87 -1.94 -8.74 -10.84
C THR A 87 -0.92 -9.79 -10.36
N ARG A 88 -0.78 -10.02 -9.05
CA ARG A 88 0.07 -11.08 -8.52
C ARG A 88 -0.62 -12.43 -8.75
N PRO A 89 0.00 -13.40 -9.45
CA PRO A 89 -0.51 -14.76 -9.45
C PRO A 89 -0.50 -15.26 -8.01
N LYS A 90 -1.67 -15.69 -7.51
CA LYS A 90 -1.75 -16.42 -6.25
C LYS A 90 -0.83 -17.64 -6.37
N LYS A 91 0.17 -17.73 -5.49
CA LYS A 91 0.94 -18.97 -5.31
C LYS A 91 0.03 -20.06 -4.76
#